data_AF-A0A941I5V2-F1
#
_entry.id   AF-A0A941I5V2-F1
#
_cell.length_a   1.000
_cell.length_b   1.000
_cell.length_c   1.000
_cell.angle_alpha   90.00
_cell.angle_beta   90.00
_cell.angle_gamma   90.00
#
_symmetry.space_group_name_H-M   'P 1'
#
loop_
_entity.id
_entity.type
_entity.pdbx_description
1 polymer ?
#
loop_
_entity_poly.entity_id
_entity_poly.type
_entity_poly.pdbx_seq_one_letter_code
_entity_poly.pdbx_strand_id
1 'polypeptide(L)'
;MKNLSRAMLAHALAAAYPVVFVIGTFGVHLQASAQSASGNTGNTGLSQTAQNYQQMCNAAGGYFQTGTVNSATNNDYPNVTNYTSGKKRQGIPLSHTHIEITSAIDGNIYDVAIDNVFAPDYDPSSYVVPPSYVNGIQAGGNLYLCSGNPGKVPYAENEGLAKQGFDWVHTNCSTSGYSSSYKNGFIYNDQGVNLTNSQTYCYLWPSS
;
A
#
# COMPACT_ATOMS: atom_id res chain seq x y z
N MET A 1 28.39 42.83 -26.31
CA MET A 1 29.79 42.98 -25.87
C MET A 1 30.19 41.73 -25.10
N LYS A 2 31.25 41.04 -25.55
CA LYS A 2 32.12 40.04 -24.86
C LYS A 2 31.39 38.89 -24.13
N ASN A 3 31.31 37.64 -24.60
CA ASN A 3 32.33 36.67 -25.02
C ASN A 3 33.56 36.56 -24.10
N LEU A 4 33.76 35.35 -23.53
CA LEU A 4 35.01 34.64 -23.13
C LEU A 4 34.63 33.59 -22.05
N SER A 5 34.48 32.29 -22.33
CA SER A 5 35.51 31.26 -22.61
C SER A 5 36.57 31.09 -21.51
N ARG A 6 36.64 29.89 -20.92
CA ARG A 6 37.91 29.14 -20.75
C ARG A 6 37.66 27.67 -20.36
N ALA A 7 38.10 26.80 -21.26
CA ALA A 7 38.42 25.40 -21.03
C ALA A 7 39.87 25.26 -20.51
N MET A 8 40.15 24.23 -19.71
CA MET A 8 41.45 23.54 -19.56
C MET A 8 41.12 22.15 -18.98
N LEU A 9 41.13 21.07 -19.75
CA LEU A 9 42.25 20.27 -20.29
C LEU A 9 42.96 19.40 -19.24
N ALA A 10 42.98 18.11 -19.58
CA ALA A 10 43.46 16.93 -18.88
C ALA A 10 44.91 16.98 -18.36
N HIS A 11 45.19 16.16 -17.34
CA HIS A 11 46.44 15.40 -17.22
C HIS A 11 46.12 13.98 -16.75
N ALA A 12 46.52 13.01 -17.56
CA ALA A 12 46.56 11.60 -17.24
C ALA A 12 47.91 11.28 -16.57
N LEU A 13 47.91 10.35 -15.62
CA LEU A 13 49.09 9.58 -15.23
C LEU A 13 48.62 8.17 -14.86
N ALA A 14 48.89 7.24 -15.79
CA ALA A 14 48.77 5.80 -15.57
C ALA A 14 50.01 5.31 -14.82
N ALA A 15 49.80 4.57 -13.74
CA ALA A 15 50.84 3.76 -13.12
C ALA A 15 50.45 2.28 -13.30
N ALA A 16 51.18 1.60 -14.18
CA ALA A 16 51.09 0.17 -14.38
C ALA A 16 51.99 -0.55 -13.36
N TYR A 17 51.43 -1.49 -12.61
CA TYR A 17 52.20 -2.48 -11.84
C TYR A 17 52.03 -3.85 -12.50
N PRO A 18 53.10 -4.64 -12.66
CA PRO A 18 53.00 -5.99 -13.21
C PRO A 18 52.46 -6.94 -12.13
N VAL A 19 51.30 -7.55 -12.39
CA VAL A 19 50.84 -8.71 -11.62
C VAL A 19 51.43 -9.96 -12.26
N VAL A 20 52.28 -10.63 -11.49
CA VAL A 20 52.89 -11.93 -11.80
C VAL A 20 51.81 -12.99 -11.94
N PHE A 21 51.81 -13.69 -13.07
CA PHE A 21 50.93 -14.81 -13.35
C PHE A 21 51.50 -16.07 -12.67
N VAL A 22 50.92 -16.49 -11.54
CA VAL A 22 51.16 -17.81 -10.96
C VAL A 22 50.07 -18.75 -11.45
N ILE A 23 50.44 -19.66 -12.35
CA ILE A 23 49.57 -20.73 -12.85
C ILE A 23 49.46 -21.77 -11.75
N GLY A 24 48.47 -21.59 -10.87
CA GLY A 24 48.06 -22.58 -9.87
C GLY A 24 46.76 -23.23 -10.31
N THR A 25 46.82 -24.48 -10.77
CA THR A 25 45.67 -25.33 -11.03
C THR A 25 44.95 -25.63 -9.71
N PHE A 26 43.96 -24.81 -9.36
CA PHE A 26 42.93 -25.15 -8.40
C PHE A 26 41.59 -25.14 -9.12
N GLY A 27 40.93 -26.30 -9.15
CA GLY A 27 39.62 -26.47 -9.72
C GLY A 27 38.62 -25.58 -9.01
N VAL A 28 38.20 -24.51 -9.69
CA VAL A 28 37.04 -23.73 -9.29
C VAL A 28 35.83 -24.54 -9.72
N HIS A 29 35.22 -25.22 -8.75
CA HIS A 29 33.83 -25.65 -8.86
C HIS A 29 33.01 -24.36 -9.01
N LEU A 30 32.61 -24.02 -10.24
CA LEU A 30 31.57 -23.01 -10.47
C LEU A 30 30.28 -23.58 -9.86
N GLN A 31 30.03 -23.31 -8.58
CA GLN A 31 28.66 -23.23 -8.10
C GLN A 31 28.10 -21.91 -8.62
N ALA A 32 27.56 -21.96 -9.84
CA ALA A 32 26.48 -21.07 -10.20
C ALA A 32 25.36 -21.36 -9.18
N SER A 33 25.22 -20.52 -8.17
CA SER A 33 23.98 -20.44 -7.41
C SER A 33 22.95 -19.84 -8.35
N ALA A 34 22.43 -20.67 -9.27
CA ALA A 34 21.09 -20.50 -9.75
C ALA A 34 20.22 -20.49 -8.50
N GLN A 35 19.80 -19.30 -8.06
CA GLN A 35 18.67 -19.21 -7.17
C GLN A 35 17.53 -19.87 -7.92
N SER A 36 17.20 -21.07 -7.47
CA SER A 36 16.02 -21.79 -7.88
C SER A 36 14.85 -20.82 -7.75
N ALA A 37 14.39 -20.30 -8.88
CA ALA A 37 12.99 -20.02 -9.07
C ALA A 37 12.29 -21.38 -8.96
N SER A 38 12.16 -21.87 -7.73
CA SER A 38 11.27 -22.96 -7.39
C SER A 38 9.90 -22.39 -7.63
N GLY A 39 9.40 -22.61 -8.85
CA GLY A 39 8.04 -22.32 -9.24
C GLY A 39 7.13 -22.91 -8.18
N ASN A 40 6.54 -22.04 -7.38
CA ASN A 40 5.35 -22.41 -6.65
C ASN A 40 4.22 -22.27 -7.66
N THR A 41 3.88 -23.39 -8.31
CA THR A 41 2.64 -23.56 -9.06
C THR A 41 1.47 -23.53 -8.09
N GLY A 42 1.20 -22.36 -7.52
CA GLY A 42 -0.13 -21.96 -7.08
C GLY A 42 -0.69 -21.14 -8.21
N ASN A 43 -1.64 -21.69 -8.97
CA ASN A 43 -2.41 -20.95 -9.96
C ASN A 43 -3.31 -19.93 -9.24
N THR A 44 -2.72 -18.89 -8.67
CA THR A 44 -3.43 -17.71 -8.19
C THR A 44 -3.35 -16.72 -9.33
N GLY A 45 -4.47 -16.37 -9.98
CA GLY A 45 -4.52 -15.39 -11.07
C GLY A 45 -4.07 -13.97 -10.70
N LEU A 46 -3.37 -13.80 -9.56
CA LEU A 46 -2.85 -12.56 -9.03
C LEU A 46 -1.43 -12.28 -9.52
N SER A 47 -1.13 -11.00 -9.78
CA SER A 47 0.21 -10.53 -10.13
C SER A 47 1.23 -10.77 -9.01
N GLN A 48 2.53 -10.78 -9.34
CA GLN A 48 3.59 -10.91 -8.34
C GLN A 48 3.51 -9.81 -7.27
N THR A 49 3.20 -8.57 -7.67
CA THR A 49 3.00 -7.45 -6.73
C THR A 49 1.85 -7.73 -5.76
N ALA A 50 0.72 -8.22 -6.26
CA ALA A 50 -0.41 -8.60 -5.41
C ALA A 50 -0.04 -9.74 -4.44
N GLN A 51 0.70 -10.75 -4.90
CA GLN A 51 1.18 -11.84 -4.04
C GLN A 51 2.09 -11.34 -2.91
N ASN A 52 2.95 -10.36 -3.17
CA ASN A 52 3.82 -9.78 -2.15
C ASN A 52 3.00 -9.08 -1.05
N TYR A 53 2.02 -8.26 -1.43
CA TYR A 53 1.13 -7.61 -0.45
C TYR A 53 0.22 -8.61 0.25
N GLN A 54 -0.22 -9.66 -0.43
CA GLN A 54 -0.98 -10.75 0.19
C GLN A 54 -0.16 -11.43 1.28
N GLN A 55 1.12 -11.73 1.03
CA GLN A 55 2.02 -12.28 2.04
C GLN A 55 2.20 -11.33 3.23
N MET A 56 2.37 -10.03 2.99
CA MET A 56 2.45 -9.02 4.05
C MET A 56 1.17 -8.99 4.90
N CYS A 57 0.00 -9.05 4.27
CA CYS A 57 -1.28 -9.04 4.98
C CYS A 57 -1.49 -10.33 5.78
N ASN A 58 -1.15 -11.48 5.21
CA ASN A 58 -1.21 -12.78 5.88
C ASN A 58 -0.28 -12.83 7.10
N ALA A 59 0.93 -12.26 6.99
CA ALA A 59 1.87 -12.17 8.12
C ALA A 59 1.34 -11.29 9.26
N ALA A 60 0.54 -10.27 8.94
CA ALA A 60 -0.19 -9.47 9.94
C ALA A 60 -1.44 -10.20 10.50
N GLY A 61 -1.85 -11.32 9.88
CA GLY A 61 -3.10 -12.01 10.17
C GLY A 61 -4.32 -11.20 9.75
N GLY A 62 -4.21 -10.33 8.74
CA GLY A 62 -5.32 -9.53 8.21
C GLY A 62 -6.11 -10.24 7.12
N TYR A 63 -7.08 -9.53 6.54
CA TYR A 63 -7.83 -9.96 5.36
C TYR A 63 -7.34 -9.20 4.13
N PHE A 64 -6.79 -9.93 3.15
CA PHE A 64 -6.25 -9.33 1.93
C PHE A 64 -7.31 -9.20 0.84
N GLN A 65 -7.34 -8.03 0.19
CA GLN A 65 -8.09 -7.80 -1.04
C GLN A 65 -7.24 -6.94 -1.99
N THR A 66 -7.46 -7.09 -3.30
CA THR A 66 -6.85 -6.24 -4.32
C THR A 66 -7.77 -6.13 -5.51
N GLY A 67 -7.74 -4.98 -6.19
CA GLY A 67 -8.63 -4.74 -7.30
C GLY A 67 -8.43 -3.38 -7.95
N THR A 68 -9.19 -3.17 -9.01
CA THR A 68 -9.22 -1.91 -9.76
C THR A 68 -10.24 -0.97 -9.13
N VAL A 69 -9.86 0.29 -8.91
CA VAL A 69 -10.75 1.34 -8.42
C VAL A 69 -11.78 1.68 -9.48
N ASN A 70 -13.05 1.65 -9.09
CA ASN A 70 -14.15 1.94 -9.98
C ASN A 70 -14.31 3.45 -10.23
N SER A 71 -14.97 3.80 -11.34
CA SER A 71 -15.36 5.18 -11.63
C SER A 71 -16.62 5.59 -10.88
N ALA A 72 -16.76 6.90 -10.63
CA ALA A 72 -17.91 7.54 -9.98
C ALA A 72 -19.28 7.40 -10.70
N THR A 73 -19.32 6.83 -11.91
CA THR A 73 -20.59 6.62 -12.64
C THR A 73 -21.36 5.39 -12.17
N ASN A 74 -20.81 4.69 -11.18
CA ASN A 74 -21.42 3.58 -10.50
C ASN A 74 -22.44 4.16 -9.49
N ASN A 75 -23.69 3.73 -9.55
CA ASN A 75 -24.82 4.41 -8.90
C ASN A 75 -24.71 4.60 -7.37
N ASP A 76 -23.75 3.98 -6.69
CA ASP A 76 -23.64 4.04 -5.22
C ASP A 76 -22.97 5.34 -4.76
N TYR A 77 -22.05 5.90 -5.55
CA TYR A 77 -21.22 7.03 -5.15
C TYR A 77 -21.04 8.10 -6.23
N PRO A 78 -21.15 9.41 -5.89
CA PRO A 78 -21.02 10.50 -6.86
C PRO A 78 -19.57 10.82 -7.27
N ASN A 79 -18.56 10.33 -6.55
CA ASN A 79 -17.14 10.53 -6.84
C ASN A 79 -16.36 9.20 -6.71
N VAL A 80 -15.08 9.18 -7.10
CA VAL A 80 -14.21 8.01 -6.87
C VAL A 80 -13.95 7.82 -5.38
N THR A 81 -13.68 8.90 -4.66
CA THR A 81 -13.50 8.94 -3.20
C THR A 81 -14.61 9.78 -2.58
N ASN A 82 -15.31 9.22 -1.59
CA ASN A 82 -16.53 9.83 -1.05
C ASN A 82 -16.41 9.99 0.45
N TYR A 83 -16.57 11.23 0.93
CA TYR A 83 -16.49 11.51 2.34
C TYR A 83 -17.76 11.05 3.07
N THR A 84 -17.58 10.27 4.14
CA THR A 84 -18.66 9.91 5.05
C THR A 84 -18.30 10.35 6.47
N SER A 85 -19.16 11.16 7.08
CA SER A 85 -19.00 11.56 8.48
C SER A 85 -19.14 10.37 9.42
N GLY A 86 -18.38 10.35 10.51
CA GLY A 86 -18.55 9.35 11.58
C GLY A 86 -18.62 9.96 12.97
N LYS A 87 -18.62 9.08 13.98
CA LYS A 87 -18.69 9.48 15.38
C LYS A 87 -17.39 10.15 15.81
N LYS A 88 -17.46 10.99 16.85
CA LYS A 88 -16.25 11.55 17.46
C LYS A 88 -15.73 10.61 18.54
N ARG A 89 -14.41 10.54 18.68
CA ARG A 89 -13.73 9.98 19.85
C ARG A 89 -12.71 10.98 20.37
N GLN A 90 -12.80 11.31 21.65
CA GLN A 90 -11.94 12.34 22.28
C GLN A 90 -11.91 13.65 21.47
N GLY A 91 -13.06 14.05 20.91
CA GLY A 91 -13.18 15.24 20.07
C GLY A 91 -12.75 15.08 18.60
N ILE A 92 -12.03 14.01 18.25
CA ILE A 92 -11.59 13.73 16.88
C ILE A 92 -12.69 13.01 16.10
N PRO A 93 -13.15 13.56 14.95
CA PRO A 93 -14.08 12.85 14.08
C PRO A 93 -13.44 11.58 13.51
N LEU A 94 -14.17 10.46 13.54
CA LEU A 94 -13.76 9.22 12.88
C LEU A 94 -14.50 9.13 11.54
N SER A 95 -14.16 10.04 10.61
CA SER A 95 -14.73 10.04 9.26
C SER A 95 -14.07 8.98 8.38
N HIS A 96 -14.77 8.58 7.33
CA HIS A 96 -14.32 7.59 6.37
C HIS A 96 -14.28 8.18 4.96
N THR A 97 -13.47 7.57 4.11
CA THR A 97 -13.54 7.70 2.66
C THR A 97 -14.04 6.37 2.10
N HIS A 98 -15.16 6.40 1.38
CA HIS A 98 -15.68 5.24 0.67
C HIS A 98 -15.23 5.26 -0.79
N ILE A 99 -14.84 4.08 -1.27
CA ILE A 99 -14.48 3.80 -2.66
C ILE A 99 -15.08 2.46 -3.04
N GLU A 100 -15.33 2.24 -4.32
CA GLU A 100 -15.61 0.92 -4.84
C GLU A 100 -14.39 0.36 -5.57
N ILE A 101 -14.14 -0.94 -5.39
CA ILE A 101 -13.17 -1.68 -6.21
C ILE A 101 -13.81 -2.90 -6.86
N THR A 102 -13.40 -3.20 -8.09
CA THR A 102 -13.62 -4.52 -8.69
C THR A 102 -12.46 -5.44 -8.31
N SER A 103 -12.75 -6.45 -7.51
CA SER A 103 -11.76 -7.40 -6.98
C SER A 103 -11.10 -8.22 -8.07
N ALA A 104 -9.77 -8.30 -8.03
CA ALA A 104 -8.98 -9.15 -8.90
C ALA A 104 -8.92 -10.61 -8.40
N ILE A 105 -9.48 -10.91 -7.23
CA ILE A 105 -9.53 -12.26 -6.65
C ILE A 105 -10.76 -13.03 -7.14
N ASP A 106 -11.93 -12.38 -7.10
CA ASP A 106 -13.24 -13.01 -7.32
C ASP A 106 -14.16 -12.23 -8.28
N GLY A 107 -13.73 -11.06 -8.78
CA GLY A 107 -14.51 -10.23 -9.69
C GLY A 107 -15.68 -9.49 -9.05
N ASN A 108 -15.90 -9.62 -7.75
CA ASN A 108 -16.98 -8.91 -7.05
C ASN A 108 -16.63 -7.43 -6.87
N ILE A 109 -17.66 -6.58 -6.80
CA ILE A 109 -17.51 -5.18 -6.42
C ILE A 109 -17.64 -5.09 -4.90
N TYR A 110 -16.66 -4.45 -4.28
CA TYR A 110 -16.61 -4.19 -2.85
C TYR A 110 -16.69 -2.69 -2.58
N ASP A 111 -17.50 -2.29 -1.60
CA ASP A 111 -17.33 -1.01 -0.92
C ASP A 111 -16.16 -1.12 0.06
N VAL A 112 -15.35 -0.07 0.13
CA VAL A 112 -14.19 0.00 1.00
C VAL A 112 -14.26 1.28 1.81
N ALA A 113 -14.53 1.14 3.11
CA ALA A 113 -14.45 2.26 4.03
C ALA A 113 -13.03 2.42 4.59
N ILE A 114 -12.43 3.56 4.31
CA ILE A 114 -11.07 3.92 4.70
C ILE A 114 -11.13 4.97 5.82
N ASP A 115 -10.61 4.63 7.00
CA ASP A 115 -10.52 5.57 8.13
C ASP A 115 -9.62 6.76 7.77
N ASN A 116 -10.20 7.96 7.73
CA ASN A 116 -9.49 9.17 7.34
C ASN A 116 -8.40 9.56 8.34
N VAL A 117 -8.55 9.21 9.61
CA VAL A 117 -7.56 9.47 10.68
C VAL A 117 -6.20 8.81 10.43
N PHE A 118 -6.12 7.83 9.52
CA PHE A 118 -4.85 7.19 9.13
C PHE A 118 -4.22 7.80 7.87
N ALA A 119 -4.85 8.81 7.26
CA ALA A 119 -4.22 9.59 6.21
C ALA A 119 -3.07 10.45 6.79
N PRO A 120 -1.95 10.60 6.09
CA PRO A 120 -0.83 11.45 6.52
C PRO A 120 -1.22 12.93 6.65
N ASP A 121 -2.24 13.38 5.94
CA ASP A 121 -2.71 14.77 5.84
C ASP A 121 -4.15 14.93 6.37
N TYR A 122 -4.59 14.05 7.27
CA TYR A 122 -5.88 14.17 7.93
C TYR A 122 -6.00 15.48 8.72
N ASP A 123 -7.02 16.27 8.42
CA ASP A 123 -7.40 17.46 9.17
C ASP A 123 -8.76 17.23 9.87
N PRO A 124 -8.80 17.11 11.21
CA PRO A 124 -10.05 16.89 11.96
C PRO A 124 -11.01 18.09 11.94
N SER A 125 -10.57 19.26 11.46
CA SER A 125 -11.41 20.44 11.26
C SER A 125 -12.05 20.48 9.87
N SER A 126 -11.62 19.61 8.96
CA SER A 126 -12.08 19.53 7.58
C SER A 126 -13.10 18.39 7.38
N TYR A 127 -14.12 18.64 6.55
CA TYR A 127 -15.20 17.70 6.25
C TYR A 127 -15.11 17.21 4.81
N VAL A 128 -13.90 16.83 4.39
CA VAL A 128 -13.58 16.39 3.03
C VAL A 128 -12.68 15.15 3.07
N VAL A 129 -12.58 14.46 1.94
CA VAL A 129 -11.61 13.37 1.75
C VAL A 129 -10.18 13.93 1.88
N PRO A 130 -9.28 13.28 2.66
CA PRO A 130 -7.88 13.68 2.74
C PRO A 130 -7.20 13.79 1.36
N PRO A 131 -6.42 14.86 1.09
CA PRO A 131 -5.78 15.04 -0.22
C PRO A 131 -4.89 13.86 -0.66
N SER A 132 -4.24 13.15 0.27
CA SER A 132 -3.46 11.95 -0.05
C SER A 132 -4.30 10.84 -0.66
N TYR A 133 -5.55 10.69 -0.21
CA TYR A 133 -6.49 9.72 -0.77
C TYR A 133 -7.03 10.20 -2.12
N VAL A 134 -7.41 11.47 -2.23
CA VAL A 134 -7.88 12.06 -3.50
C VAL A 134 -6.84 11.91 -4.61
N ASN A 135 -5.55 12.06 -4.29
CA ASN A 135 -4.47 11.95 -5.26
C ASN A 135 -4.01 10.50 -5.46
N GLY A 136 -3.98 9.69 -4.41
CA GLY A 136 -3.45 8.32 -4.43
C GLY A 136 -4.43 7.26 -4.92
N ILE A 137 -5.74 7.57 -4.94
CA ILE A 137 -6.81 6.66 -5.35
C ILE A 137 -7.51 7.25 -6.58
N GLN A 138 -7.21 6.68 -7.75
CA GLN A 138 -7.74 7.12 -9.04
C GLN A 138 -8.52 5.98 -9.69
N ALA A 139 -9.62 6.31 -10.38
CA ALA A 139 -10.36 5.34 -11.18
C ALA A 139 -9.44 4.63 -12.18
N GLY A 140 -9.58 3.30 -12.29
CA GLY A 140 -8.73 2.45 -13.12
C GLY A 140 -7.38 2.09 -12.48
N GLY A 141 -6.99 2.74 -11.38
CA GLY A 141 -5.80 2.38 -10.60
C GLY A 141 -6.01 1.08 -9.82
N ASN A 142 -4.92 0.37 -9.53
CA ASN A 142 -4.95 -0.82 -8.68
C ASN A 142 -4.60 -0.47 -7.23
N LEU A 143 -5.32 -1.08 -6.30
CA LEU A 143 -5.03 -1.02 -4.87
C LEU A 143 -4.72 -2.41 -4.30
N TYR A 144 -3.88 -2.41 -3.27
CA TYR A 144 -3.54 -3.58 -2.46
C TYR A 144 -3.93 -3.28 -1.02
N LEU A 145 -4.94 -4.00 -0.53
CA LEU A 145 -5.62 -3.69 0.71
C LEU A 145 -5.44 -4.83 1.71
N CYS A 146 -5.20 -4.45 2.95
CA CYS A 146 -5.24 -5.35 4.09
C CYS A 146 -6.16 -4.76 5.14
N SER A 147 -7.26 -5.45 5.47
CA SER A 147 -8.09 -5.08 6.60
C SER A 147 -7.47 -5.60 7.89
N GLY A 148 -7.36 -4.70 8.88
CA GLY A 148 -6.89 -5.02 10.22
C GLY A 148 -7.92 -5.78 11.07
N ASN A 149 -9.12 -6.05 10.54
CA ASN A 149 -10.20 -6.71 11.27
C ASN A 149 -10.78 -7.90 10.50
N PRO A 150 -9.99 -8.97 10.31
CA PRO A 150 -10.37 -10.11 9.48
C PRO A 150 -11.64 -10.84 9.97
N GLY A 151 -12.01 -10.70 11.25
CA GLY A 151 -13.18 -11.37 11.82
C GLY A 151 -14.52 -10.71 11.49
N LYS A 152 -14.51 -9.57 10.78
CA LYS A 152 -15.72 -8.80 10.43
C LYS A 152 -15.81 -8.47 8.95
N VAL A 153 -14.88 -8.99 8.12
CA VAL A 153 -14.83 -8.69 6.68
C VAL A 153 -14.69 -9.98 5.86
N PRO A 154 -15.23 -10.02 4.62
CA PRO A 154 -16.17 -9.04 4.10
C PRO A 154 -17.52 -9.15 4.81
N TYR A 155 -18.22 -8.02 4.97
CA TYR A 155 -19.59 -7.99 5.48
C TYR A 155 -20.56 -7.68 4.34
N ALA A 156 -21.84 -8.02 4.51
CA ALA A 156 -22.84 -7.77 3.47
C ALA A 156 -23.20 -6.28 3.41
N GLU A 157 -23.24 -5.74 2.18
CA GLU A 157 -23.67 -4.37 1.89
C GLU A 157 -25.07 -4.36 1.27
N ASN A 158 -25.80 -3.28 1.51
CA ASN A 158 -27.10 -3.02 0.91
C ASN A 158 -27.05 -1.85 -0.10
N GLU A 159 -25.91 -1.68 -0.76
CA GLU A 159 -25.74 -0.68 -1.82
C GLU A 159 -26.26 -1.21 -3.17
N GLY A 160 -26.25 -0.38 -4.21
CA GLY A 160 -26.75 -0.73 -5.54
C GLY A 160 -25.87 -1.74 -6.25
N LEU A 161 -24.57 -1.48 -6.37
CA LEU A 161 -23.57 -2.31 -7.04
C LEU A 161 -22.74 -3.11 -6.04
N ALA A 162 -22.16 -2.47 -5.02
CA ALA A 162 -21.44 -3.18 -3.98
C ALA A 162 -22.41 -4.01 -3.13
N LYS A 163 -22.16 -5.32 -3.05
CA LYS A 163 -22.94 -6.25 -2.20
C LYS A 163 -22.15 -6.74 -1.00
N GLN A 164 -20.87 -6.38 -0.96
CA GLN A 164 -19.96 -6.70 0.12
C GLN A 164 -19.13 -5.48 0.42
N GLY A 165 -18.80 -5.32 1.69
CA GLY A 165 -17.99 -4.24 2.20
C GLY A 165 -16.82 -4.80 2.97
N PHE A 166 -15.73 -4.06 3.02
CA PHE A 166 -14.76 -4.26 4.07
C PHE A 166 -14.31 -2.92 4.64
N ASP A 167 -14.40 -2.89 5.95
CA ASP A 167 -14.03 -1.78 6.79
C ASP A 167 -12.56 -1.95 7.17
N TRP A 168 -11.95 -0.84 7.56
CA TRP A 168 -10.82 -0.81 8.48
C TRP A 168 -9.46 -1.19 7.90
N VAL A 169 -9.02 -0.33 6.99
CA VAL A 169 -7.61 -0.26 6.65
C VAL A 169 -6.88 0.60 7.68
N HIS A 170 -6.51 0.00 8.82
CA HIS A 170 -5.88 0.70 9.94
C HIS A 170 -4.39 0.40 10.02
N THR A 171 -3.55 1.40 10.18
CA THR A 171 -2.13 1.16 10.49
C THR A 171 -1.94 0.55 11.88
N ASN A 172 -0.89 -0.26 12.03
CA ASN A 172 -0.50 -0.86 13.30
C ASN A 172 -0.16 0.17 14.38
N CYS A 173 -1.13 0.49 15.21
CA CYS A 173 -0.93 1.34 16.40
C CYS A 173 -0.11 0.66 17.51
N SER A 174 0.06 -0.67 17.48
CA SER A 174 0.93 -1.38 18.44
C SER A 174 2.41 -1.08 18.25
N THR A 175 2.84 -0.78 17.02
CA THR A 175 4.21 -0.31 16.76
C THR A 175 4.48 1.05 17.42
N SER A 176 3.45 1.87 17.61
CA SER A 176 3.54 3.17 18.26
C SER A 176 3.34 3.09 19.78
N GLY A 177 3.29 1.88 20.36
CA GLY A 177 3.11 1.67 21.79
C GLY A 177 1.67 1.68 22.28
N TYR A 178 0.67 1.71 21.39
CA TYR A 178 -0.75 1.64 21.77
C TYR A 178 -1.29 0.23 21.57
N SER A 179 -1.89 -0.36 22.61
CA SER A 179 -2.57 -1.64 22.45
C SER A 179 -3.73 -1.53 21.47
N SER A 180 -3.83 -2.48 20.54
CA SER A 180 -4.87 -2.51 19.54
C SER A 180 -5.38 -3.95 19.40
N SER A 181 -6.70 -4.11 19.39
CA SER A 181 -7.32 -5.38 18.98
C SER A 181 -7.24 -5.60 17.47
N TYR A 182 -6.92 -4.55 16.71
CA TYR A 182 -6.82 -4.60 15.25
C TYR A 182 -5.41 -4.98 14.81
N LYS A 183 -5.36 -5.81 13.77
CA LYS A 183 -4.13 -6.20 13.06
C LYS A 183 -3.62 -5.04 12.20
N ASN A 184 -2.40 -5.18 11.69
CA ASN A 184 -1.80 -4.21 10.79
C ASN A 184 -2.48 -4.23 9.42
N GLY A 185 -3.41 -3.31 9.19
CA GLY A 185 -3.99 -3.03 7.88
C GLY A 185 -3.17 -2.00 7.10
N PHE A 186 -3.40 -1.93 5.79
CA PHE A 186 -2.74 -0.98 4.90
C PHE A 186 -3.49 -0.84 3.57
N ILE A 187 -3.33 0.31 2.91
CA ILE A 187 -3.61 0.46 1.48
C ILE A 187 -2.32 0.90 0.81
N TYR A 188 -1.89 0.13 -0.19
CA TYR A 188 -0.89 0.56 -1.15
C TYR A 188 -1.53 0.78 -2.51
N ASN A 189 -1.09 1.82 -3.22
CA ASN A 189 -1.42 1.99 -4.63
C ASN A 189 -0.39 1.29 -5.54
N ASP A 190 -0.62 1.36 -6.85
CA ASP A 190 0.23 0.82 -7.91
C ASP A 190 1.66 1.40 -7.93
N GLN A 191 1.86 2.60 -7.36
CA GLN A 191 3.16 3.25 -7.19
C GLN A 191 3.90 2.79 -5.92
N GLY A 192 3.29 1.91 -5.11
CA GLY A 192 3.86 1.44 -3.85
C GLY A 192 3.82 2.45 -2.71
N VAL A 193 2.95 3.47 -2.80
CA VAL A 193 2.73 4.45 -1.73
C VAL A 193 1.75 3.87 -0.72
N ASN A 194 2.14 3.82 0.56
CA ASN A 194 1.22 3.48 1.64
C ASN A 194 0.37 4.69 2.00
N LEU A 195 -0.93 4.62 1.74
CA LEU A 195 -1.86 5.73 1.95
C LEU A 195 -2.31 5.85 3.41
N THR A 196 -2.31 4.76 4.17
CA THR A 196 -2.89 4.71 5.51
C THR A 196 -1.85 4.59 6.62
N ASN A 197 -0.61 5.04 6.40
CA ASN A 197 0.53 4.82 7.32
C ASN A 197 0.62 5.78 8.51
N SER A 198 -0.29 6.75 8.63
CA SER A 198 -0.26 7.74 9.71
C SER A 198 -0.54 7.09 11.07
N GLN A 199 0.24 7.47 12.07
CA GLN A 199 0.09 6.99 13.45
C GLN A 199 -0.35 8.11 14.41
N THR A 200 -0.58 9.31 13.89
CA THR A 200 -0.88 10.53 14.67
C THR A 200 -2.01 10.33 15.66
N TYR A 201 -3.04 9.56 15.29
CA TYR A 201 -4.25 9.35 16.08
C TYR A 201 -4.35 7.98 16.75
N CYS A 202 -3.24 7.22 16.81
CA CYS A 202 -3.25 5.89 17.45
C CYS A 202 -3.62 5.92 18.94
N TYR A 203 -3.42 7.05 19.62
CA TYR A 203 -3.83 7.25 21.02
C TYR A 203 -5.35 7.21 21.25
N LEU A 204 -6.16 7.28 20.19
CA LEU A 204 -7.63 7.22 20.31
C LEU A 204 -8.14 5.83 20.71
N TRP A 205 -7.30 4.79 20.64
CA TRP A 205 -7.63 3.44 21.10
C TRP A 205 -6.62 3.02 22.19
N PRO A 206 -6.67 3.61 23.39
CA PRO A 206 -5.76 3.20 24.46
C PRO A 206 -6.07 1.76 24.89
N SER A 207 -5.03 1.01 25.26
CA SER A 207 -5.19 -0.20 26.07
C SER A 207 -6.03 0.11 27.28
N SER A 208 -7.09 -0.67 27.49
CA SER A 208 -7.58 -0.94 28.84
C SER A 208 -6.54 -1.72 29.63
#